data_AF-A0A934DAL3-F1
#
_entry.id   AF-A0A934DAL3-F1
#
_cell.length_a   1.000
_cell.length_b   1.000
_cell.length_c   1.000
_cell.angle_alpha   90.00
_cell.angle_beta   90.00
_cell.angle_gamma   90.00
#
_symmetry.space_group_name_H-M   'P 1'
#
loop_
_entity.id
_entity.type
_entity.pdbx_description
1 polymer ?
#
loop_
_entity_poly.entity_id
_entity_poly.type
_entity_poly.pdbx_seq_one_letter_code
_entity_poly.pdbx_strand_id
1 'polypeptide(L)'
;MIARVTDARHIEKYTIWIKFNDGSEGEVDLKDELWGPVFEPLKDVNQFRKFSVHPDLHTITWDNGADFSPEFLHSILRATA
;
A
#
# COMPACT_ATOMS: atom_id res chain seq x y z
N MET A 1 10.30 12.92 -10.65
CA MET A 1 8.84 12.69 -10.78
C MET A 1 8.32 12.36 -9.38
N ILE A 2 7.17 12.88 -8.97
CA ILE A 2 6.58 12.57 -7.65
C ILE A 2 5.51 11.51 -7.87
N ALA A 3 5.71 10.32 -7.29
CA ALA A 3 4.76 9.22 -7.38
C ALA A 3 3.52 9.52 -6.52
N ARG A 4 2.33 9.27 -7.05
CA ARG A 4 1.06 9.44 -6.31
C ARG A 4 0.17 8.24 -6.56
N VAL A 5 -0.28 7.60 -5.49
CA VAL A 5 -1.30 6.54 -5.55
C VAL A 5 -2.65 7.19 -5.87
N THR A 6 -3.30 6.67 -6.90
CA THR A 6 -4.60 7.12 -7.40
C THR A 6 -5.72 6.13 -7.11
N ASP A 7 -5.38 4.85 -7.01
CA ASP A 7 -6.30 3.78 -6.67
C ASP A 7 -5.54 2.63 -6.02
N ALA A 8 -6.21 1.89 -5.14
CA ALA A 8 -5.65 0.71 -4.49
C ALA A 8 -6.75 -0.26 -4.03
N ARG A 9 -6.51 -1.56 -4.17
CA ARG A 9 -7.44 -2.63 -3.76
C ARG A 9 -6.73 -3.81 -3.13
N HIS A 10 -7.34 -4.38 -2.08
CA HIS A 10 -6.84 -5.60 -1.45
C HIS A 10 -6.98 -6.76 -2.43
N ILE A 11 -5.94 -7.59 -2.56
CA ILE A 11 -5.95 -8.77 -3.44
C ILE A 11 -6.08 -10.03 -2.58
N GLU A 12 -5.05 -10.32 -1.80
CA GLU A 12 -5.05 -11.44 -0.86
C GLU A 12 -4.02 -11.20 0.23
N LYS A 13 -4.18 -11.82 1.41
CA LYS A 13 -3.18 -11.75 2.50
C LYS A 13 -2.67 -10.32 2.72
N TYR A 14 -1.38 -10.06 2.47
CA TYR A 14 -0.70 -8.77 2.59
C TYR A 14 -0.38 -8.12 1.24
N THR A 15 -1.03 -8.59 0.18
CA THR A 15 -0.88 -8.11 -1.19
C THR A 15 -1.95 -7.09 -1.51
N ILE A 16 -1.51 -5.95 -2.03
CA ILE A 16 -2.36 -4.85 -2.49
C ILE A 16 -2.04 -4.57 -3.95
N TRP A 17 -3.06 -4.37 -4.78
CA TRP A 17 -2.88 -3.80 -6.10
C TRP A 17 -2.97 -2.28 -6.01
N ILE A 18 -2.07 -1.58 -6.69
CA ILE A 18 -1.89 -0.13 -6.63
C ILE A 18 -1.82 0.43 -8.05
N LYS A 19 -2.44 1.60 -8.26
CA LYS A 19 -2.34 2.42 -9.47
C LYS A 19 -1.72 3.77 -9.17
N PHE A 20 -0.71 4.16 -9.93
CA PHE A 20 -0.04 5.45 -9.84
C PHE A 20 -0.56 6.45 -10.88
N ASN A 21 -0.30 7.73 -10.62
CA ASN A 21 -0.67 8.83 -11.51
C ASN A 21 0.14 8.90 -12.82
N ASP A 22 1.22 8.14 -12.94
CA ASP A 22 2.02 7.99 -14.16
C ASP A 22 1.48 6.88 -15.10
N GLY A 23 0.42 6.18 -14.66
CA GLY A 23 -0.18 5.05 -15.37
C GLY A 23 0.38 3.69 -14.97
N SER A 24 1.44 3.63 -14.16
CA SER A 24 1.99 2.38 -13.63
C SER A 24 0.99 1.74 -12.67
N GLU A 25 0.77 0.43 -12.81
CA GLU A 25 -0.08 -0.33 -11.92
C GLU A 25 0.42 -1.75 -11.74
N GLY A 26 0.11 -2.35 -10.58
CA GLY A 26 0.62 -3.67 -10.24
C GLY A 26 0.38 -4.04 -8.79
N GLU A 27 0.93 -5.17 -8.40
CA GLU A 27 0.79 -5.73 -7.05
C GLU A 27 2.04 -5.45 -6.21
N VAL A 28 1.82 -5.17 -4.93
CA VAL A 28 2.85 -5.06 -3.90
C VAL A 28 2.55 -6.05 -2.79
N ASP A 29 3.54 -6.86 -2.41
CA ASP A 29 3.49 -7.71 -1.22
C ASP A 29 4.17 -6.99 -0.06
N LEU A 30 3.39 -6.63 0.96
CA LEU A 30 3.87 -5.87 2.11
C LEU A 30 4.17 -6.76 3.32
N LYS A 31 4.05 -8.09 3.20
CA LYS A 31 4.17 -9.02 4.34
C LYS A 31 5.45 -8.82 5.14
N ASP A 32 6.59 -8.68 4.45
CA ASP A 32 7.90 -8.57 5.08
C ASP A 32 8.19 -7.16 5.62
N GLU A 33 7.31 -6.19 5.31
CA GLU A 33 7.42 -4.79 5.72
C GLU A 33 6.56 -4.46 6.96
N LEU A 34 5.77 -5.43 7.45
CA LEU A 34 4.91 -5.26 8.63
C LEU A 34 5.68 -5.46 9.95
N TRP A 35 6.77 -4.71 10.13
CA TRP A 35 7.60 -4.75 11.33
C TRP A 35 7.55 -3.42 12.10
N GLY A 36 7.64 -3.51 13.43
CA GLY A 36 7.58 -2.35 14.32
C GLY A 36 6.19 -2.11 14.92
N PRO A 37 6.11 -1.28 15.97
CA PRO A 37 4.92 -1.18 16.82
C PRO A 37 3.68 -0.65 16.09
N VAL A 38 3.86 0.22 15.08
CA VAL A 38 2.76 0.77 14.28
C VAL A 38 2.17 -0.27 13.33
N PHE A 39 2.97 -1.23 12.85
CA PHE A 39 2.55 -2.27 11.91
C PHE A 39 2.08 -3.56 12.60
N GLU A 40 2.37 -3.74 13.90
CA GLU A 40 1.98 -4.94 14.65
C GLU A 40 0.48 -5.28 14.54
N PRO A 41 -0.47 -4.31 14.63
CA PRO A 41 -1.90 -4.60 14.44
C PRO A 41 -2.23 -5.08 13.03
N LEU A 42 -1.43 -4.71 12.03
CA LEU A 42 -1.65 -5.05 10.62
C LEU A 42 -1.21 -6.49 10.30
N LYS A 43 -0.57 -7.20 11.23
CA LYS A 43 -0.38 -8.66 11.14
C LYS A 43 -1.70 -9.44 11.25
N ASP A 44 -2.80 -8.80 11.64
CA ASP A 44 -4.15 -9.32 11.39
C ASP A 44 -4.61 -8.85 10.01
N VAL A 45 -4.80 -9.80 9.08
CA VAL A 45 -5.27 -9.54 7.72
C VAL A 45 -6.60 -8.77 7.69
N ASN A 46 -7.46 -8.95 8.70
CA ASN A 46 -8.71 -8.21 8.80
C ASN A 46 -8.52 -6.72 9.09
N GLN A 47 -7.41 -6.35 9.73
CA GLN A 47 -7.01 -4.95 9.90
C GLN A 47 -6.24 -4.46 8.68
N PHE A 48 -5.34 -5.29 8.14
CA PHE A 48 -4.58 -4.96 6.93
C PHE A 48 -5.48 -4.58 5.75
N ARG A 49 -6.57 -5.31 5.49
CA ARG A 49 -7.46 -5.02 4.37
C ARG A 49 -8.25 -3.71 4.49
N LYS A 50 -8.24 -3.04 5.66
CA LYS A 50 -8.97 -1.78 5.90
C LYS A 50 -8.14 -0.53 5.58
N PHE A 51 -7.16 -0.66 4.68
CA PHE A 51 -6.44 0.51 4.21
C PHE A 51 -7.34 1.42 3.37
N SER A 52 -6.93 2.67 3.19
CA SER A 52 -7.55 3.63 2.28
C SER A 52 -6.50 4.48 1.61
N VAL A 53 -6.78 4.95 0.39
CA VAL A 53 -5.93 5.94 -0.29
C VAL A 53 -6.21 7.30 0.33
N HIS A 54 -5.19 7.89 0.97
CA HIS A 54 -5.31 9.18 1.62
C HIS A 54 -5.32 10.30 0.55
N PRO A 55 -6.33 11.20 0.55
CA PRO A 55 -6.48 12.21 -0.50
C PRO A 55 -5.33 13.21 -0.55
N ASP A 56 -4.79 13.61 0.61
CA ASP A 56 -3.69 14.59 0.68
C ASP A 56 -2.28 13.97 0.57
N LEU A 57 -2.05 12.83 1.22
CA LEU A 57 -0.75 12.13 1.18
C LEU A 57 -0.54 11.34 -0.12
N HIS A 58 -1.61 11.10 -0.88
CA HIS A 58 -1.60 10.32 -2.12
C HIS A 58 -0.93 8.95 -1.95
N THR A 59 -1.21 8.27 -0.84
CA THR A 59 -0.69 6.93 -0.52
C THR A 59 -1.68 6.09 0.27
N ILE A 60 -1.39 4.80 0.45
CA ILE A 60 -2.19 3.91 1.30
C ILE A 60 -1.90 4.18 2.79
N THR A 61 -2.97 4.26 3.57
CA THR A 61 -2.93 4.53 5.01
C THR A 61 -3.92 3.63 5.76
N TRP A 62 -3.66 3.41 7.05
CA TRP A 62 -4.55 2.69 7.96
C TRP A 62 -5.00 3.58 9.13
N ASP A 63 -6.11 3.22 9.78
CA ASP A 63 -6.69 3.97 10.91
C ASP A 63 -5.73 4.15 12.11
N ASN A 64 -4.73 3.27 12.23
CA ASN A 64 -3.69 3.36 13.26
C ASN A 64 -2.54 4.32 12.90
N GLY A 65 -2.64 5.03 11.77
CA GLY A 65 -1.64 5.97 11.29
C GLY A 65 -0.46 5.30 10.58
N ALA A 66 -0.52 4.00 10.30
CA ALA A 66 0.47 3.36 9.43
C ALA A 66 0.30 3.86 7.99
N ASP A 67 1.40 4.02 7.28
CA ASP A 67 1.46 4.37 5.87
C ASP A 67 2.71 3.79 5.21
N PHE A 68 2.72 3.77 3.88
CA PHE A 68 3.92 3.51 3.09
C PHE A 68 4.08 4.66 2.11
N SER A 69 5.31 5.14 1.87
CA SER A 69 5.50 6.22 0.90
C SER A 69 5.20 5.76 -0.53
N PRO A 70 4.64 6.62 -1.40
CA PRO A 70 4.41 6.28 -2.80
C PRO A 70 5.67 5.80 -3.54
N GLU A 71 6.82 6.37 -3.22
CA GLU A 71 8.11 6.01 -3.82
C GLU A 71 8.52 4.59 -3.44
N PHE A 72 8.30 4.20 -2.18
CA PHE A 72 8.58 2.85 -1.72
C PHE A 72 7.69 1.85 -2.46
N LEU A 73 6.38 2.11 -2.49
CA LEU A 73 5.39 1.26 -3.17
C LEU A 73 5.70 1.11 -4.66
N HIS A 74 6.14 2.19 -5.31
CA HIS A 74 6.55 2.17 -6.72
C HIS A 74 7.80 1.30 -6.94
N SER A 75 8.77 1.36 -6.02
CA SER A 75 10.03 0.59 -6.11
C SER A 75 9.85 -0.92 -5.99
N ILE A 76 8.83 -1.38 -5.26
CA ILE A 76 8.51 -2.80 -5.07
C ILE A 76 7.36 -3.27 -5.96
N LEU A 77 6.84 -2.39 -6.82
CA LEU A 77 5.72 -2.68 -7.70
C LEU A 77 6.05 -3.82 -8.66
N ARG A 78 5.26 -4.89 -8.60
CA ARG A 78 5.29 -5.95 -9.60
C ARG A 78 4.22 -5.67 -10.63
N ALA A 79 4.64 -5.22 -11.81
CA ALA A 79 3.73 -4.95 -12.91
C ALA A 79 2.90 -6.21 -13.22
N THR A 80 1.58 -6.07 -13.22
CA THR A 80 0.69 -7.08 -13.77
C THR A 80 0.90 -7.13 -15.27
N ALA A 81 1.32 -8.30 -15.78
CA ALA A 81 1.58 -8.55 -17.20
C ALA A 81 0.30 -8.59 -18.04
#